data_AF-X1JAD1-F1
#
_entry.id   AF-X1JAD1-F1
#
_cell.length_a   1.000
_cell.length_b   1.000
_cell.length_c   1.000
_cell.angle_alpha   90.00
_cell.angle_beta   90.00
_cell.angle_gamma   90.00
#
_symmetry.space_group_name_H-M   'P 1'
#
loop_
_entity.id
_entity.type
_entity.pdbx_description
1 polymer ?
#
loop_
_entity_poly.entity_id
_entity_poly.type
_entity_poly.pdbx_seq_one_letter_code
_entity_poly.pdbx_strand_id
1 'polypeptide(L)'
;MVTVEEVIIIPSQDQEKLKEEVDRLYSKLAKLGWTKEACESIAPFTLRINTIKKEKGIKIFAHSYQTADIIFGVADIVGDSL
;
A
#
# COMPACT_ATOMS: atom_id res chain seq x y z
N MET A 1 -23.88 4.56 -10.82
CA MET A 1 -22.87 5.46 -11.40
C MET A 1 -22.22 6.17 -10.21
N VAL A 2 -21.17 5.58 -9.64
CA VAL A 2 -20.55 6.09 -8.39
C VAL A 2 -19.58 7.20 -8.78
N THR A 3 -19.77 8.37 -8.20
CA THR A 3 -19.02 9.59 -8.44
C THR A 3 -17.58 9.46 -7.92
N VAL A 4 -16.63 9.73 -8.80
CA VAL A 4 -15.18 9.75 -8.53
C VAL A 4 -14.83 11.06 -7.81
N GLU A 5 -15.20 11.20 -6.54
CA GLU A 5 -14.91 12.43 -5.76
C GLU A 5 -14.54 12.15 -4.28
N GLU A 6 -13.79 11.08 -4.02
CA GLU A 6 -12.94 11.07 -2.82
C GLU A 6 -11.49 11.22 -3.28
N VAL A 7 -11.12 12.45 -3.64
CA VAL A 7 -9.72 12.85 -3.53
C VAL A 7 -9.36 12.60 -2.07
N ILE A 8 -8.49 11.63 -1.82
CA ILE A 8 -7.98 11.38 -0.47
C ILE A 8 -7.19 12.64 -0.09
N ILE A 9 -7.84 13.58 0.60
CA ILE A 9 -7.19 14.77 1.15
C ILE A 9 -6.31 14.25 2.28
N ILE A 10 -5.02 14.08 2.00
CA ILE A 10 -4.03 13.65 2.97
C ILE A 10 -3.71 14.87 3.86
N PRO A 11 -4.07 14.86 5.16
CA PRO A 11 -3.74 15.96 6.08
C PRO A 11 -2.24 16.28 6.05
N SER A 12 -1.86 17.52 6.36
CA SER A 12 -0.45 17.95 6.36
C SER A 12 0.44 17.09 7.26
N GLN A 13 -0.10 16.56 8.36
CA GLN A 13 0.60 15.67 9.28
C GLN A 13 0.88 14.27 8.71
N ASP A 14 0.13 13.85 7.68
CA ASP A 14 0.30 12.55 7.04
C ASP A 14 1.25 12.61 5.83
N GLN A 15 1.77 13.80 5.48
CA GLN A 15 2.74 13.98 4.40
C GLN A 15 4.10 13.33 4.70
N GLU A 16 4.53 13.34 5.97
CA GLU A 16 5.77 12.69 6.39
C GLU A 16 5.63 11.16 6.32
N LYS A 17 4.56 10.61 6.91
CA LYS A 17 4.22 9.18 6.81
C LYS A 17 4.04 8.72 5.38
N LEU A 18 3.51 9.58 4.51
CA LEU A 18 3.36 9.28 3.09
C LEU A 18 4.73 9.11 2.42
N LYS A 19 5.68 10.02 2.68
CA LYS A 19 7.06 9.89 2.18
C LYS A 19 7.73 8.62 2.70
N GLU A 20 7.57 8.33 3.99
CA GLU A 20 8.06 7.08 4.57
C GLU A 20 7.46 5.84 3.89
N GLU A 21 6.16 5.88 3.59
CA GLU A 21 5.48 4.78 2.89
C GLU A 21 5.97 4.63 1.45
N VAL A 22 6.21 5.74 0.74
CA VAL A 22 6.82 5.72 -0.60
C VAL A 22 8.19 5.06 -0.56
N ASP A 23 9.05 5.46 0.38
CA ASP A 23 10.39 4.90 0.50
C ASP A 23 10.34 3.41 0.92
N ARG A 24 9.40 3.03 1.80
CA ARG A 24 9.13 1.63 2.17
C ARG A 24 8.74 0.80 0.94
N LEU A 25 7.77 1.28 0.15
CA LEU A 25 7.32 0.60 -1.06
C LEU A 25 8.45 0.49 -2.09
N TYR A 26 9.16 1.58 -2.35
CA TYR A 26 10.25 1.62 -3.30
C TYR A 26 11.38 0.67 -2.91
N SER A 27 11.74 0.59 -1.63
CA SER A 27 12.76 -0.36 -1.15
C SER A 27 12.45 -1.83 -1.47
N LYS A 28 11.16 -2.19 -1.55
CA LYS A 28 10.69 -3.54 -1.86
C LYS A 28 10.46 -3.75 -3.35
N LEU A 29 9.88 -2.76 -4.03
CA LEU A 29 9.39 -2.88 -5.40
C LEU A 29 10.44 -2.47 -6.46
N ALA A 30 11.47 -1.72 -6.11
CA ALA A 30 12.51 -1.28 -7.05
C ALA A 30 13.19 -2.46 -7.77
N LYS A 31 13.40 -3.58 -7.06
CA LYS A 31 13.98 -4.81 -7.64
C LYS A 31 13.09 -5.46 -8.71
N LEU A 32 11.80 -5.13 -8.71
CA LEU A 32 10.81 -5.60 -9.69
C LEU A 32 10.61 -4.60 -10.84
N GLY A 33 11.44 -3.55 -10.92
CA GLY A 33 11.38 -2.54 -11.97
C GLY A 33 10.37 -1.41 -11.72
N TRP A 34 9.81 -1.30 -10.51
CA TRP A 34 8.91 -0.19 -10.17
C TRP A 34 9.70 1.11 -9.98
N THR A 35 9.16 2.20 -10.50
CA THR A 35 9.73 3.54 -10.32
C THR A 35 9.25 4.16 -9.00
N LYS A 36 9.89 5.24 -8.58
CA LYS A 36 9.49 5.96 -7.37
C LYS A 36 8.13 6.63 -7.57
N GLU A 37 7.86 7.17 -8.74
CA GLU A 37 6.59 7.79 -9.12
C GLU A 37 5.44 6.77 -9.09
N ALA A 38 5.69 5.53 -9.53
CA ALA A 38 4.70 4.45 -9.41
C ALA A 38 4.40 4.16 -7.92
N CYS A 39 5.41 4.15 -7.06
CA CYS A 39 5.22 3.98 -5.61
C CYS A 39 4.45 5.15 -4.97
N GLU A 40 4.71 6.38 -5.41
CA GLU A 40 3.95 7.58 -4.98
C GLU A 40 2.46 7.47 -5.31
N SER A 41 2.12 6.89 -6.46
CA SER A 41 0.72 6.73 -6.87
C SER A 41 -0.08 5.77 -5.97
N ILE A 42 0.58 4.79 -5.34
CA ILE A 42 -0.07 3.77 -4.50
C ILE A 42 0.13 3.98 -2.99
N ALA A 43 1.10 4.81 -2.58
CA ALA A 43 1.41 5.08 -1.18
C ALA A 43 0.22 5.58 -0.34
N PRO A 44 -0.67 6.47 -0.84
CA PRO A 44 -1.83 6.91 -0.05
C PRO A 44 -2.76 5.75 0.34
N PHE A 45 -2.99 4.81 -0.60
CA PHE A 45 -3.87 3.67 -0.38
C PHE A 45 -3.24 2.66 0.58
N THR A 46 -1.98 2.29 0.34
CA THR A 46 -1.26 1.31 1.17
C THR A 46 -1.07 1.81 2.61
N LEU A 47 -0.74 3.10 2.80
CA LEU A 47 -0.68 3.74 4.11
C LEU A 47 -2.03 3.68 4.82
N ARG A 48 -3.12 4.03 4.13
CA ARG A 48 -4.47 4.01 4.72
C ARG A 48 -4.91 2.60 5.10
N ILE A 49 -4.67 1.61 4.23
CA ILE A 49 -4.99 0.20 4.51
C ILE A 49 -4.19 -0.30 5.71
N ASN A 50 -2.87 -0.08 5.75
CA ASN A 50 -2.02 -0.51 6.86
C ASN A 50 -2.40 0.18 8.17
N THR A 51 -2.82 1.45 8.12
CA THR A 51 -3.33 2.18 9.29
C THR A 51 -4.59 1.51 9.84
N ILE A 52 -5.61 1.28 9.00
CA ILE A 52 -6.85 0.62 9.41
C ILE A 52 -6.59 -0.81 9.90
N LYS A 53 -5.70 -1.54 9.23
CA LYS A 53 -5.28 -2.90 9.61
C LYS A 53 -4.73 -2.93 11.03
N LYS A 54 -3.88 -1.96 11.37
CA LYS A 54 -3.31 -1.79 12.71
C LYS A 54 -4.36 -1.37 13.74
N GLU A 55 -5.22 -0.40 13.41
CA GLU A 55 -6.31 0.07 14.28
C GLU A 55 -7.29 -1.06 14.65
N LYS A 56 -7.60 -1.92 13.68
CA LYS A 56 -8.52 -3.05 13.88
C LYS A 56 -7.84 -4.32 14.40
N GLY A 57 -6.51 -4.35 14.47
CA GLY A 57 -5.76 -5.54 14.88
C GLY A 57 -5.97 -6.75 13.96
N ILE A 58 -6.20 -6.53 12.67
CA ILE A 58 -6.42 -7.60 11.68
C ILE A 58 -5.17 -7.87 10.85
N LYS A 59 -5.12 -9.02 10.19
CA LYS A 59 -4.07 -9.38 9.22
C LYS A 59 -4.66 -9.58 7.83
N ILE A 60 -3.89 -9.23 6.81
CA ILE A 60 -4.24 -9.45 5.40
C ILE A 60 -3.46 -10.66 4.88
N PHE A 61 -4.20 -11.69 4.48
CA PHE A 61 -3.67 -12.84 3.74
C PHE A 61 -3.87 -12.58 2.25
N ALA A 62 -2.78 -12.60 1.48
CA ALA A 62 -2.83 -12.46 0.04
C ALA A 62 -2.48 -13.79 -0.64
N HIS A 63 -3.20 -14.12 -1.72
CA HIS A 63 -2.82 -15.22 -2.58
C HIS A 63 -1.56 -14.84 -3.39
N SER A 64 -0.72 -15.81 -3.71
CA SER A 64 0.53 -15.64 -4.47
C SER A 64 0.37 -15.05 -5.88
N TYR A 65 -0.85 -14.95 -6.40
CA TYR A 65 -1.18 -14.41 -7.73
C TYR A 65 -1.63 -12.94 -7.70
N GLN A 66 -1.57 -12.29 -6.54
CA GLN A 66 -1.87 -10.87 -6.45
C GLN A 66 -0.72 -10.02 -7.01
N THR A 67 -1.03 -8.77 -7.36
CA THR A 67 -0.05 -7.82 -7.88
C THR A 67 0.97 -7.43 -6.80
N ALA A 68 2.15 -6.98 -7.22
CA ALA A 68 3.27 -6.70 -6.32
C ALA A 68 2.95 -5.61 -5.28
N ASP A 69 2.15 -4.62 -5.64
CA ASP A 69 1.64 -3.59 -4.72
C ASP A 69 0.80 -4.19 -3.58
N ILE A 70 0.03 -5.25 -3.84
CA ILE A 70 -0.73 -5.94 -2.79
C ILE A 70 0.23 -6.78 -1.92
N ILE A 71 1.06 -7.61 -2.56
CA ILE A 71 1.97 -8.55 -1.89
C ILE A 71 2.98 -7.83 -1.00
N PHE A 72 3.62 -6.77 -1.49
CA PHE A 72 4.67 -6.06 -0.75
C PHE A 72 4.14 -4.83 -0.01
N GLY A 73 3.02 -4.29 -0.45
CA GLY A 73 2.40 -3.10 0.12
C GLY A 73 1.59 -3.39 1.38
N VAL A 74 0.64 -4.33 1.33
CA VAL A 74 -0.37 -4.48 2.41
C VAL A 74 -0.50 -5.88 3.01
N ALA A 75 -0.06 -6.93 2.29
CA ALA A 75 -0.14 -8.30 2.78
C ALA A 75 0.78 -8.54 3.99
N ASP A 76 0.28 -9.27 4.99
CA ASP A 76 1.07 -9.75 6.13
C ASP A 76 1.55 -11.17 5.92
N ILE A 77 0.73 -11.98 5.25
CA ILE A 77 1.01 -13.37 4.93
C ILE A 77 0.68 -13.58 3.46
N VAL A 78 1.56 -14.28 2.76
CA VAL A 78 1.40 -14.63 1.34
C VAL A 78 1.42 -16.16 1.26
N GLY A 79 0.43 -16.74 0.62
CA GLY A 79 0.30 -18.18 0.43
C GLY A 79 -0.30 -18.52 -0.93
N ASP A 80 -0.17 -19.77 -1.32
CA ASP A 80 -0.96 -20.34 -2.42
C ASP A 80 -2.12 -21.15 -1.82
N SER A 81 -2.69 -22.07 -2.60
CA SER A 81 -3.84 -22.87 -2.17
C SER A 81 -3.48 -24.07 -1.29
N LEU A 82 -2.19 -24.32 -1.00
CA LEU A 82 -1.70 -25.55 -0.35
C LEU A 82 -1.70 -25.47 1.18
#